data_AF-A0A1E1WTV3-F1
#
_entry.id   AF-A0A1E1WTV3-F1
#
_cell.length_a   1.000
_cell.length_b   1.000
_cell.length_c   1.000
_cell.angle_alpha   90.00
_cell.angle_beta   90.00
_cell.angle_gamma   90.00
#
_symmetry.space_group_name_H-M   'P 1'
#
loop_
_entity.id
_entity.type
_entity.pdbx_description
1 polymer ?
#
loop_
_entity_poly.entity_id
_entity_poly.type
_entity_poly.pdbx_seq_one_letter_code
_entity_poly.pdbx_strand_id
1 'polypeptide(L)'
;KYALVGWDMDTTGRRLIDEICQIAAYTPKQTYSQYIMPYGDLNPGARRRHNVRVVTVGRYRMLKDTNTHKILKTKSEVSALSEFLDWLEKEKGDGSVILIYHEPRRLSPTMLLEALTRYKLLERFKSIVAGFTDSYALAADKCKATVKSVSLRVLARVLLDADSLAVDSALDRATAAYRIVEHLAQGEQQEVGAGGEGAAASKDMVETARQWARPVHTELDALATLKKLLERQNTFRPVFAPLLRSAR
;
A
#
# COMPACT_ATOMS: atom_id res chain seq x y z
N LYS A 1 -16.34 -16.12 4.16
CA LYS A 1 -15.67 -16.25 2.85
C LYS A 1 -14.82 -15.00 2.64
N TYR A 2 -13.56 -15.14 2.22
CA TYR A 2 -12.68 -13.98 2.01
C TYR A 2 -12.24 -13.88 0.56
N ALA A 3 -12.27 -12.66 0.01
CA ALA A 3 -11.61 -12.32 -1.25
C ALA A 3 -10.25 -11.69 -0.93
N LEU A 4 -9.19 -12.15 -1.59
CA LEU A 4 -7.85 -11.61 -1.40
C LEU A 4 -7.57 -10.58 -2.49
N VAL A 5 -7.05 -9.43 -2.08
CA VAL A 5 -6.74 -8.32 -2.98
C VAL A 5 -5.34 -7.81 -2.64
N GLY A 6 -4.42 -7.87 -3.61
CA GLY A 6 -3.14 -7.17 -3.50
C GLY A 6 -3.38 -5.67 -3.53
N TRP A 7 -2.72 -4.91 -2.67
CA TRP A 7 -2.98 -3.49 -2.53
C TRP A 7 -1.73 -2.72 -2.13
N ASP A 8 -1.56 -1.53 -2.71
CA ASP A 8 -0.50 -0.58 -2.38
C ASP A 8 -0.93 0.85 -2.78
N MET A 9 -0.18 1.84 -2.33
CA MET A 9 -0.36 3.24 -2.67
C MET A 9 0.98 3.95 -2.89
N ASP A 10 0.99 4.92 -3.80
CA ASP A 10 2.07 5.90 -3.88
C ASP A 10 1.70 7.13 -3.05
N THR A 11 2.70 7.76 -2.44
CA THR A 11 2.49 8.93 -1.59
C THR A 11 3.51 10.03 -1.88
N THR A 12 3.20 11.27 -1.48
CA THR A 12 4.12 12.40 -1.63
C THR A 12 5.33 12.33 -0.70
N GLY A 13 5.30 11.43 0.29
CA GLY A 13 6.38 11.22 1.26
C GLY A 13 6.28 9.92 2.07
N ARG A 14 6.61 9.97 3.36
CA ARG A 14 6.66 8.81 4.28
C ARG A 14 6.17 9.14 5.69
N ARG A 15 5.33 10.16 5.81
CA ARG A 15 4.72 10.63 7.06
C ARG A 15 3.21 10.65 6.91
N LEU A 16 2.51 10.60 8.03
CA LEU A 16 1.04 10.61 8.06
C LEU A 16 0.41 11.89 7.48
N ILE A 17 1.17 13.00 7.44
CA ILE A 17 0.74 14.28 6.85
C ILE A 17 0.91 14.34 5.33
N ASP A 18 1.65 13.39 4.76
CA ASP A 18 1.88 13.34 3.33
C ASP A 18 0.60 12.78 2.65
N GLU A 19 0.50 12.89 1.33
CA GLU A 19 -0.75 12.69 0.59
C GLU A 19 -0.65 11.47 -0.34
N ILE A 20 -1.79 10.83 -0.62
CA ILE A 20 -1.86 9.72 -1.57
C ILE A 20 -1.82 10.30 -2.99
N CYS A 21 -0.92 9.79 -3.85
CA CYS A 21 -0.82 10.18 -5.26
C CYS A 21 -1.17 9.05 -6.25
N GLN A 22 -1.22 7.80 -5.79
CA GLN A 22 -1.81 6.68 -6.52
C GLN A 22 -2.37 5.69 -5.52
N ILE A 23 -3.52 5.10 -5.83
CA ILE A 23 -4.04 3.93 -5.11
C ILE A 23 -4.28 2.82 -6.13
N ALA A 24 -3.84 1.61 -5.80
CA ALA A 24 -3.94 0.47 -6.70
C ALA A 24 -4.31 -0.81 -5.96
N ALA A 25 -5.02 -1.68 -6.68
CA ALA A 25 -5.43 -2.98 -6.20
C ALA A 25 -5.39 -4.02 -7.33
N TYR A 26 -5.10 -5.26 -6.97
CA TYR A 26 -4.88 -6.36 -7.88
C TYR A 26 -5.59 -7.62 -7.40
N THR A 27 -6.32 -8.26 -8.32
CA THR A 27 -6.66 -9.68 -8.27
C THR A 27 -6.27 -10.34 -9.60
N PRO A 28 -6.18 -11.68 -9.66
CA PRO A 28 -5.91 -12.37 -10.94
C PRO A 28 -6.94 -12.08 -12.04
N LYS A 29 -8.15 -11.64 -11.66
CA LYS A 29 -9.25 -11.37 -12.59
C LYS A 29 -9.31 -9.93 -13.06
N GLN A 30 -9.00 -8.98 -12.18
CA GLN A 30 -9.13 -7.57 -12.47
C GLN A 30 -8.17 -6.72 -11.65
N THR A 31 -7.96 -5.49 -12.12
CA THR A 31 -7.12 -4.51 -11.45
C THR A 31 -7.85 -3.19 -11.30
N TYR A 32 -7.45 -2.43 -10.28
CA TYR A 32 -7.83 -1.04 -10.08
C TYR A 32 -6.56 -0.22 -9.91
N SER A 33 -6.48 0.92 -10.60
CA SER A 33 -5.33 1.82 -10.48
C SER A 33 -5.78 3.23 -10.82
N GLN A 34 -5.69 4.13 -9.84
CA GLN A 34 -6.11 5.51 -10.01
C GLN A 34 -5.07 6.46 -9.41
N TYR A 35 -4.55 7.35 -10.24
CA TYR A 35 -3.73 8.47 -9.79
C TYR A 35 -4.60 9.55 -9.16
N ILE A 36 -4.10 10.14 -8.08
CA ILE A 36 -4.75 11.18 -7.28
C ILE A 36 -3.89 12.43 -7.35
N MET A 37 -4.49 13.58 -7.63
CA MET A 37 -3.73 14.83 -7.67
C MET A 37 -3.47 15.35 -6.25
N PRO A 38 -2.22 15.40 -5.78
CA PRO A 38 -1.91 15.93 -4.45
C PRO A 38 -1.97 17.47 -4.43
N TYR A 39 -2.29 18.03 -3.26
CA TYR A 39 -2.19 19.46 -3.00
C TYR A 39 -0.72 19.90 -2.94
N GLY A 40 0.16 19.14 -2.28
CA GLY A 40 1.60 19.36 -2.26
C GLY A 40 2.34 18.76 -3.45
N ASP A 41 3.63 19.03 -3.55
CA ASP A 41 4.53 18.35 -4.49
C ASP A 41 5.12 17.09 -3.86
N LEU A 42 5.45 16.11 -4.70
CA LEU A 42 6.19 14.93 -4.26
C LEU A 42 7.60 15.32 -3.83
N ASN A 43 8.03 14.86 -2.66
CA ASN A 43 9.39 15.09 -2.19
C ASN A 43 10.42 14.34 -3.08
N PRO A 44 11.72 14.70 -3.05
CA PRO A 44 12.73 14.07 -3.91
C PRO A 44 12.86 12.55 -3.76
N GLY A 45 12.51 12.01 -2.59
CA GLY A 45 12.49 10.55 -2.35
C GLY A 45 11.31 9.89 -3.05
N ALA A 46 10.11 10.45 -2.90
CA ALA A 46 8.88 9.98 -3.54
C ALA A 46 8.98 10.07 -5.07
N ARG A 47 9.51 11.17 -5.61
CA ARG A 47 9.71 11.31 -7.07
C ARG A 47 10.57 10.22 -7.67
N ARG A 48 11.68 9.87 -7.00
CA ARG A 48 12.60 8.81 -7.44
C ARG A 48 12.02 7.42 -7.24
N ARG A 49 11.21 7.22 -6.20
CA ARG A 49 10.60 5.92 -5.90
C ARG A 49 9.49 5.57 -6.88
N HIS A 50 8.63 6.54 -7.18
CA HIS A 50 7.40 6.34 -7.94
C HIS A 50 7.56 6.70 -9.42
N ASN A 51 8.70 7.29 -9.80
CA ASN A 51 8.93 7.87 -11.13
C ASN A 51 7.83 8.86 -11.55
N VAL A 52 7.22 9.56 -10.60
CA VAL A 52 6.17 10.55 -10.83
C VAL A 52 6.58 11.90 -10.25
N ARG A 53 6.20 12.99 -10.92
CA ARG A 53 6.39 14.35 -10.39
C ARG A 53 5.20 15.24 -10.73
N VAL A 54 5.00 16.27 -9.94
CA VAL A 54 4.08 17.37 -10.29
C VAL A 54 4.79 18.30 -11.27
N VAL A 55 4.08 18.73 -12.32
CA VAL A 55 4.51 19.80 -13.22
C VAL A 55 3.42 20.87 -13.31
N THR A 56 3.84 22.11 -13.53
CA THR A 56 2.93 23.25 -13.73
C THR A 56 2.93 23.63 -15.20
N VAL A 57 1.76 23.63 -15.84
CA VAL A 57 1.55 24.07 -17.22
C VAL A 57 0.60 25.27 -17.18
N GLY A 58 1.16 26.47 -17.37
CA GLY A 58 0.44 27.72 -17.17
C GLY A 58 -0.01 27.87 -15.72
N ARG A 59 -1.33 27.84 -15.48
CA ARG A 59 -1.93 27.94 -14.14
C ARG A 59 -2.31 26.58 -13.53
N TYR A 60 -2.19 25.50 -14.29
CA TYR A 60 -2.66 24.18 -13.87
C TYR A 60 -1.49 23.31 -13.42
N ARG A 61 -1.70 22.58 -12.32
CA ARG A 61 -0.79 21.53 -11.83
C ARG A 61 -1.29 20.17 -12.29
N MET A 62 -0.37 19.30 -12.71
CA MET A 62 -0.68 17.96 -13.18
C MET A 62 0.44 16.99 -12.82
N LEU A 63 0.09 15.70 -12.65
CA LEU A 63 1.09 14.65 -12.50
C LEU A 63 1.68 14.27 -13.86
N LYS A 64 2.98 14.03 -13.87
CA LYS A 64 3.75 13.61 -15.05
C LYS A 64 4.62 12.41 -14.68
N ASP A 65 4.57 11.40 -15.52
CA ASP A 65 5.46 10.25 -15.47
C ASP A 65 6.88 10.70 -15.90
N THR A 66 7.88 10.35 -15.10
CA THR A 66 9.27 10.75 -15.30
C THR A 66 9.96 9.89 -16.36
N ASN A 67 9.54 8.64 -16.54
CA ASN A 67 10.09 7.70 -17.51
C ASN A 67 9.46 7.92 -18.88
N THR A 68 8.13 7.96 -18.95
CA THR A 68 7.41 8.08 -20.24
C THR A 68 7.19 9.53 -20.68
N HIS A 69 7.41 10.49 -19.77
CA HIS A 69 7.12 11.91 -19.97
C HIS A 69 5.66 12.23 -20.34
N LYS A 70 4.73 11.30 -20.09
CA LYS A 70 3.30 11.50 -20.33
C LYS A 70 2.64 12.15 -19.13
N ILE A 71 1.63 12.97 -19.41
CA ILE A 71 0.75 13.52 -18.37
C ILE A 71 -0.19 12.41 -17.89
N LEU A 72 -0.27 12.26 -16.57
CA LEU A 72 -1.10 11.26 -15.92
C LEU A 72 -2.48 11.84 -15.64
N LYS A 73 -3.53 11.10 -16.00
CA LYS A 73 -4.91 11.48 -15.68
C LYS A 73 -5.15 11.22 -14.19
N THR A 74 -5.53 12.25 -13.47
CA THR A 74 -5.76 12.21 -12.03
C THR A 74 -7.22 12.45 -11.68
N LYS A 75 -7.66 11.93 -10.54
CA LYS A 75 -8.92 12.32 -9.88
C LYS A 75 -8.65 13.01 -8.55
N SER A 76 -9.71 13.55 -7.94
CA SER A 76 -9.66 14.00 -6.55
C SER A 76 -9.52 12.79 -5.61
N GLU A 77 -8.98 13.01 -4.41
CA GLU A 77 -8.82 11.96 -3.40
C GLU A 77 -10.16 11.29 -3.06
N VAL A 78 -11.22 12.08 -2.84
CA VAL A 78 -12.56 11.57 -2.53
C VAL A 78 -13.19 10.75 -3.66
N SER A 79 -13.01 11.15 -4.92
CA SER A 79 -13.55 10.41 -6.06
C SER A 79 -12.81 9.09 -6.26
N ALA A 80 -11.48 9.10 -6.14
CA ALA A 80 -10.69 7.88 -6.25
C ALA A 80 -10.99 6.89 -5.11
N LEU A 81 -11.12 7.38 -3.86
CA LEU A 81 -11.49 6.52 -2.74
C LEU A 81 -12.89 5.93 -2.88
N SER A 82 -13.86 6.73 -3.33
CA SER A 82 -15.22 6.22 -3.58
C SER A 82 -15.24 5.12 -4.64
N GLU A 83 -14.57 5.33 -5.77
CA GLU A 83 -14.47 4.33 -6.84
C GLU A 83 -13.70 3.08 -6.40
N PHE A 84 -12.68 3.25 -5.56
CA PHE A 84 -11.95 2.13 -4.97
C PHE A 84 -12.87 1.28 -4.08
N LEU A 85 -13.73 1.91 -3.25
CA LEU A 85 -14.71 1.18 -2.45
C LEU A 85 -15.76 0.48 -3.31
N ASP A 86 -16.25 1.13 -4.37
CA ASP A 86 -17.17 0.51 -5.32
C ASP A 86 -16.54 -0.72 -6.00
N TRP A 87 -15.24 -0.64 -6.32
CA TRP A 87 -14.49 -1.76 -6.87
C TRP A 87 -14.32 -2.90 -5.85
N LEU A 88 -14.01 -2.58 -4.59
CA LEU A 88 -13.90 -3.57 -3.51
C LEU A 88 -15.24 -4.24 -3.19
N GLU A 89 -16.36 -3.53 -3.28
CA GLU A 89 -17.70 -4.12 -3.09
C GLU A 89 -18.01 -5.17 -4.15
N LYS A 90 -17.59 -4.94 -5.39
CA LYS A 90 -17.72 -5.92 -6.48
C LYS A 90 -16.86 -7.15 -6.21
N GLU A 91 -15.62 -6.97 -5.76
CA GLU A 91 -14.72 -8.09 -5.44
C GLU A 91 -15.12 -8.86 -4.18
N LYS A 92 -15.74 -8.19 -3.21
CA LYS A 92 -16.22 -8.80 -1.95
C LYS A 92 -17.19 -9.95 -2.22
N GLY A 93 -18.11 -9.78 -3.18
CA GLY A 93 -19.27 -10.66 -3.33
C GLY A 93 -20.01 -10.84 -2.00
N ASP A 94 -20.31 -12.09 -1.63
CA ASP A 94 -20.99 -12.42 -0.36
C ASP A 94 -20.05 -12.43 0.87
N GLY A 95 -18.75 -12.17 0.68
CA GLY A 95 -17.71 -12.37 1.68
C GLY A 95 -17.24 -11.09 2.36
N SER A 96 -15.94 -11.05 2.70
CA SER A 96 -15.23 -9.83 3.09
C SER A 96 -13.89 -9.80 2.38
N VAL A 97 -13.31 -8.63 2.17
CA VAL A 97 -12.00 -8.49 1.52
C VAL A 97 -10.89 -8.49 2.55
N ILE A 98 -9.76 -9.12 2.22
CA ILE A 98 -8.49 -8.97 2.92
C ILE A 98 -7.51 -8.29 1.98
N LEU A 99 -6.99 -7.12 2.40
CA LEU A 99 -6.02 -6.35 1.63
C LEU A 99 -4.60 -6.81 1.96
N ILE A 100 -3.87 -7.28 0.96
CA ILE A 100 -2.48 -7.75 1.09
C ILE A 100 -1.55 -6.62 0.70
N TYR A 101 -0.65 -6.24 1.60
CA TYR A 101 0.35 -5.21 1.37
C TYR A 101 1.75 -5.72 1.74
N HIS A 102 2.80 -5.02 1.32
CA HIS A 102 4.17 -5.43 1.56
C HIS A 102 5.06 -4.25 1.95
N GLU A 103 5.26 -4.03 3.25
CA GLU A 103 6.17 -2.98 3.73
C GLU A 103 6.81 -3.33 5.07
N PRO A 104 8.09 -2.98 5.28
CA PRO A 104 8.77 -3.21 6.55
C PRO A 104 8.21 -2.33 7.68
N ARG A 105 7.66 -1.16 7.34
CA ARG A 105 7.09 -0.21 8.28
C ARG A 105 5.64 0.03 7.91
N ARG A 106 4.76 -0.33 8.85
CA ARG A 106 3.30 -0.15 8.78
C ARG A 106 2.95 1.34 8.70
N LEU A 107 2.75 1.83 7.49
CA LEU A 107 2.34 3.21 7.23
C LEU A 107 1.18 3.24 6.24
N SER A 108 1.20 2.41 5.21
CA SER A 108 0.22 2.44 4.14
C SER A 108 -1.21 2.16 4.65
N PRO A 109 -1.48 1.12 5.47
CA PRO A 109 -2.82 0.92 6.05
C PRO A 109 -3.29 2.13 6.87
N THR A 110 -2.41 2.71 7.69
CA THR A 110 -2.77 3.87 8.52
C THR A 110 -3.05 5.12 7.69
N MET A 111 -2.33 5.33 6.58
CA MET A 111 -2.57 6.42 5.63
C MET A 111 -3.93 6.27 4.94
N LEU A 112 -4.28 5.05 4.50
CA LEU A 112 -5.59 4.77 3.89
C LEU A 112 -6.73 5.07 4.87
N LEU A 113 -6.61 4.56 6.10
CA LEU A 113 -7.63 4.76 7.13
C LEU A 113 -7.79 6.24 7.50
N GLU A 114 -6.70 7.00 7.50
CA GLU A 114 -6.76 8.45 7.71
C GLU A 114 -7.52 9.17 6.58
N ALA A 115 -7.20 8.82 5.33
CA ALA A 115 -7.87 9.40 4.16
C ALA A 115 -9.37 9.05 4.15
N LEU A 116 -9.73 7.79 4.44
CA LEU A 116 -11.13 7.36 4.55
C LEU A 116 -11.89 8.06 5.69
N THR A 117 -11.21 8.30 6.82
CA THR A 117 -11.80 9.03 7.95
C THR A 117 -12.11 10.48 7.58
N ARG A 118 -11.19 11.15 6.87
CA ARG A 118 -11.36 12.53 6.39
C ARG A 118 -12.62 12.73 5.55
N TYR A 119 -12.98 11.73 4.74
CA TYR A 119 -14.15 11.77 3.86
C TYR A 119 -15.38 11.01 4.38
N LYS A 120 -15.39 10.59 5.65
CA LYS A 120 -16.49 9.83 6.27
C LYS A 120 -16.81 8.50 5.54
N LEU A 121 -15.81 7.89 4.91
CA LEU A 121 -15.93 6.62 4.18
C LEU A 121 -15.53 5.40 5.02
N LEU A 122 -15.07 5.61 6.27
CA LEU A 122 -14.53 4.56 7.13
C LEU A 122 -15.54 3.45 7.45
N GLU A 123 -16.78 3.79 7.77
CA GLU A 123 -17.80 2.79 8.12
C GLU A 123 -18.15 1.90 6.92
N ARG A 124 -18.26 2.51 5.72
CA ARG A 124 -18.41 1.77 4.47
C ARG A 124 -17.24 0.81 4.27
N PHE A 125 -16.01 1.30 4.43
CA PHE A 125 -14.81 0.46 4.31
C PHE A 125 -14.79 -0.73 5.29
N LYS A 126 -15.12 -0.51 6.57
CA LYS A 126 -15.19 -1.58 7.59
C LYS A 126 -16.20 -2.68 7.24
N SER A 127 -17.29 -2.32 6.55
CA SER A 127 -18.29 -3.29 6.09
C SER A 127 -17.81 -4.17 4.94
N ILE A 128 -16.76 -3.74 4.23
CA ILE A 128 -16.23 -4.41 3.03
C ILE A 128 -14.97 -5.21 3.38
N VAL A 129 -14.04 -4.57 4.08
CA VAL A 129 -12.69 -5.08 4.36
C VAL A 129 -12.61 -5.59 5.79
N ALA A 130 -12.25 -6.86 5.95
CA ALA A 130 -12.08 -7.49 7.25
C ALA A 130 -10.73 -7.13 7.89
N GLY A 131 -9.69 -6.91 7.09
CA GLY A 131 -8.36 -6.60 7.61
C GLY A 131 -7.29 -6.46 6.53
N PHE A 132 -6.06 -6.25 7.01
CA PHE A 132 -4.86 -6.08 6.21
C PHE A 132 -3.85 -7.19 6.52
N THR A 133 -3.41 -7.91 5.49
CA THR A 133 -2.36 -8.92 5.60
C THR A 133 -1.02 -8.32 5.24
N ASP A 134 -0.09 -8.39 6.19
CA ASP A 134 1.28 -7.92 6.05
C ASP A 134 2.15 -9.04 5.47
N SER A 135 2.33 -9.04 4.14
CA SER A 135 3.14 -10.05 3.46
C SER A 135 4.64 -9.92 3.75
N TYR A 136 5.11 -8.77 4.25
CA TYR A 136 6.50 -8.62 4.69
C TYR A 136 6.73 -9.43 5.96
N ALA A 137 5.82 -9.34 6.95
CA ALA A 137 5.91 -10.12 8.17
C ALA A 137 5.82 -11.64 7.89
N LEU A 138 4.92 -12.05 6.99
CA LEU A 138 4.81 -13.44 6.53
C LEU A 138 6.12 -13.95 5.92
N ALA A 139 6.70 -13.18 4.99
CA ALA A 139 7.94 -13.57 4.31
C ALA A 139 9.16 -13.55 5.26
N ALA A 140 9.20 -12.60 6.21
CA ALA A 140 10.24 -12.54 7.23
C ALA A 140 10.28 -13.80 8.11
N ASP A 141 9.12 -14.38 8.40
CA ASP A 141 9.00 -15.61 9.18
C ASP A 141 9.32 -16.85 8.34
N LYS A 142 8.65 -17.00 7.19
CA LYS A 142 8.81 -18.17 6.32
C LYS A 142 10.19 -18.28 5.67
N CYS A 143 10.82 -17.16 5.32
CA CYS A 143 12.07 -17.15 4.56
C CYS A 143 13.29 -16.76 5.41
N LYS A 144 13.18 -16.84 6.75
CA LYS A 144 14.21 -16.40 7.71
C LYS A 144 15.58 -17.05 7.49
N ALA A 145 15.61 -18.32 7.04
CA ALA A 145 16.83 -19.06 6.78
C ALA A 145 17.38 -18.86 5.36
N THR A 146 16.53 -18.45 4.41
CA THR A 146 16.81 -18.54 2.97
C THR A 146 17.26 -17.21 2.37
N VAL A 147 16.81 -16.07 2.90
CA VAL A 147 17.07 -14.74 2.29
C VAL A 147 17.56 -13.73 3.32
N LYS A 148 18.59 -12.97 2.95
CA LYS A 148 19.15 -11.89 3.79
C LYS A 148 18.24 -10.66 3.91
N SER A 149 17.36 -10.45 2.93
CA SER A 149 16.43 -9.32 2.88
C SER A 149 15.12 -9.76 2.27
N VAL A 150 14.02 -9.46 2.97
CA VAL A 150 12.65 -9.75 2.53
C VAL A 150 11.97 -8.51 1.95
N SER A 151 12.75 -7.59 1.37
CA SER A 151 12.17 -6.46 0.63
C SER A 151 11.42 -6.94 -0.61
N LEU A 152 10.35 -6.24 -0.99
CA LEU A 152 9.51 -6.59 -2.14
C LEU A 152 10.33 -6.85 -3.41
N ARG A 153 11.33 -6.02 -3.70
CA ARG A 153 12.19 -6.17 -4.89
C ARG A 153 13.03 -7.44 -4.87
N VAL A 154 13.55 -7.81 -3.69
CA VAL A 154 14.36 -9.03 -3.54
C VAL A 154 13.46 -10.26 -3.66
N LEU A 155 12.32 -10.27 -2.98
CA LEU A 155 11.39 -11.39 -3.04
C LEU A 155 10.76 -11.56 -4.42
N ALA A 156 10.40 -10.47 -5.10
CA ALA A 156 9.90 -10.54 -6.47
C ALA A 156 10.92 -11.18 -7.42
N ARG A 157 12.21 -10.86 -7.27
CA ARG A 157 13.27 -11.49 -8.07
C ARG A 157 13.47 -12.97 -7.71
N VAL A 158 13.56 -13.28 -6.42
CA VAL A 158 13.91 -14.62 -5.93
C VAL A 158 12.75 -15.62 -6.11
N LEU A 159 11.51 -15.19 -5.83
CA LEU A 159 10.35 -16.08 -5.82
C LEU A 159 9.58 -16.07 -7.14
N LEU A 160 9.58 -14.97 -7.89
CA LEU A 160 8.74 -14.85 -9.10
C LEU A 160 9.55 -14.92 -10.40
N ASP A 161 10.86 -15.23 -10.32
CA ASP A 161 11.83 -15.23 -11.44
C ASP A 161 11.71 -14.00 -12.35
N ALA A 162 11.36 -12.88 -11.74
CA ALA A 162 10.99 -11.68 -12.45
C ALA A 162 12.12 -10.66 -12.33
N ASP A 163 13.17 -10.89 -13.11
CA ASP A 163 14.23 -9.90 -13.32
C ASP A 163 13.67 -8.57 -13.89
N SER A 164 12.45 -8.60 -14.44
CA SER A 164 11.73 -7.50 -15.07
C SER A 164 10.53 -6.94 -14.31
N LEU A 165 10.17 -7.47 -13.12
CA LEU A 165 9.05 -6.91 -12.34
C LEU A 165 9.44 -5.53 -11.80
N ALA A 166 9.06 -4.48 -12.53
CA ALA A 166 9.12 -3.11 -12.06
C ALA A 166 8.30 -3.04 -10.76
N VAL A 167 8.86 -2.49 -9.69
CA VAL A 167 8.16 -2.27 -8.40
C VAL A 167 7.95 -0.77 -8.16
N ASP A 168 7.86 -0.04 -9.25
CA ASP A 168 7.94 1.41 -9.26
C ASP A 168 6.55 2.04 -9.08
N SER A 169 5.50 1.44 -9.68
CA SER A 169 4.12 1.88 -9.49
C SER A 169 3.41 1.16 -8.35
N ALA A 170 2.35 1.78 -7.80
CA ALA A 170 1.53 1.12 -6.79
C ALA A 170 0.89 -0.19 -7.29
N LEU A 171 0.50 -0.25 -8.57
CA LEU A 171 -0.14 -1.44 -9.14
C LEU A 171 0.85 -2.61 -9.23
N ASP A 172 2.09 -2.35 -9.64
CA ASP A 172 3.07 -3.42 -9.73
C ASP A 172 3.41 -3.98 -8.35
N ARG A 173 3.49 -3.11 -7.34
CA ARG A 173 3.73 -3.53 -5.96
C ARG A 173 2.55 -4.30 -5.37
N ALA A 174 1.32 -3.87 -5.64
CA ALA A 174 0.11 -4.61 -5.27
C ALA A 174 0.10 -6.02 -5.88
N THR A 175 0.48 -6.12 -7.16
CA THR A 175 0.58 -7.39 -7.90
C THR A 175 1.65 -8.30 -7.29
N ALA A 176 2.85 -7.75 -7.04
CA ALA A 176 3.94 -8.50 -6.43
C ALA A 176 3.60 -8.97 -5.02
N ALA A 177 2.95 -8.14 -4.19
CA ALA A 177 2.52 -8.51 -2.85
C ALA A 177 1.53 -9.69 -2.86
N TYR A 178 0.57 -9.69 -3.81
CA TYR A 178 -0.36 -10.79 -3.99
C TYR A 178 0.36 -12.10 -4.36
N ARG A 179 1.20 -12.04 -5.40
CA ARG A 179 1.94 -13.21 -5.93
C ARG A 179 2.92 -13.80 -4.92
N ILE A 180 3.54 -12.97 -4.08
CA ILE A 180 4.38 -13.46 -2.98
C ILE A 180 3.56 -14.29 -1.99
N VAL A 181 2.38 -13.82 -1.58
CA VAL A 181 1.54 -14.60 -0.66
C VAL A 181 1.05 -15.89 -1.32
N GLU A 182 0.70 -15.84 -2.60
CA GLU A 182 0.30 -17.00 -3.39
C GLU A 182 1.40 -18.08 -3.39
N HIS A 183 2.63 -17.69 -3.75
CA HIS A 183 3.77 -18.61 -3.74
C HIS A 183 4.09 -19.11 -2.32
N LEU A 184 4.10 -18.23 -1.31
CA LEU A 184 4.42 -18.63 0.07
C LEU A 184 3.34 -19.53 0.68
N ALA A 185 2.12 -19.51 0.17
CA ALA A 185 1.04 -20.37 0.61
C ALA A 185 1.11 -21.80 0.02
N GLN A 186 1.76 -21.98 -1.13
CA GLN A 186 1.89 -23.28 -1.80
C GLN A 186 2.94 -24.21 -1.15
N GLY A 187 3.74 -23.72 -0.21
CA GLY A 187 4.84 -24.48 0.41
C GLY A 187 6.03 -24.71 -0.54
N GLU A 188 7.10 -25.36 -0.07
CA GLU A 188 8.32 -25.63 -0.86
C GLU A 188 8.15 -26.64 -2.02
N GLN A 189 6.91 -27.00 -2.39
CA GLN A 189 6.63 -28.16 -3.26
C GLN A 189 6.32 -27.83 -4.74
N GLN A 190 6.67 -26.67 -5.27
CA GLN A 190 6.57 -26.47 -6.72
C GLN A 190 7.77 -25.72 -7.31
N GLU A 191 8.43 -26.41 -8.24
CA GLU A 191 9.41 -25.84 -9.15
C GLU A 191 8.82 -24.63 -9.88
N VAL A 192 9.67 -23.61 -9.98
CA VAL A 192 9.46 -22.35 -10.69
C VAL A 192 9.05 -22.68 -12.13
N GLY A 193 7.78 -22.49 -12.51
CA GLY A 193 7.38 -22.67 -13.92
C GLY A 193 5.90 -22.80 -14.26
N ALA A 194 5.01 -23.15 -13.32
CA ALA A 194 3.59 -23.33 -13.64
C ALA A 194 2.72 -22.20 -13.10
N GLY A 195 2.78 -21.04 -13.76
CA GLY A 195 1.83 -19.94 -13.55
C GLY A 195 0.42 -20.38 -13.92
N GLY A 196 -0.36 -20.78 -12.92
CA GLY A 196 -1.80 -21.02 -13.06
C GLY A 196 -2.52 -19.70 -13.29
N GLU A 197 -2.64 -19.28 -14.56
CA GLU A 197 -3.39 -18.09 -14.93
C GLU A 197 -4.89 -18.26 -14.57
N GLY A 198 -5.39 -17.39 -13.69
CA GLY A 198 -6.83 -17.14 -13.54
C GLY A 198 -7.60 -17.98 -12.51
N ALA A 199 -6.94 -18.84 -11.72
CA ALA A 199 -7.62 -19.58 -10.66
C ALA A 199 -7.99 -18.68 -9.46
N ALA A 200 -9.13 -18.94 -8.82
CA ALA A 200 -9.48 -18.29 -7.56
C ALA A 200 -8.42 -18.66 -6.49
N ALA A 201 -8.14 -17.72 -5.57
CA ALA A 201 -7.17 -17.93 -4.49
C ALA A 201 -7.38 -19.31 -3.83
N SER A 202 -6.31 -20.11 -3.75
CA SER A 202 -6.39 -21.44 -3.14
C SER A 202 -6.85 -21.33 -1.69
N LYS A 203 -7.48 -22.39 -1.18
CA LYS A 203 -7.92 -22.44 0.21
C LYS A 203 -6.76 -22.14 1.18
N ASP A 204 -5.58 -22.68 0.87
CA ASP A 204 -4.36 -22.50 1.65
C ASP A 204 -3.86 -21.05 1.62
N MET A 205 -3.99 -20.36 0.48
CA MET A 205 -3.66 -18.94 0.37
C MET A 205 -4.60 -18.09 1.22
N VAL A 206 -5.91 -18.38 1.20
CA VAL A 206 -6.91 -17.68 2.01
C VAL A 206 -6.66 -17.90 3.50
N GLU A 207 -6.37 -19.13 3.92
CA GLU A 207 -6.07 -19.46 5.31
C GLU A 207 -4.76 -18.79 5.78
N THR A 208 -3.71 -18.85 4.96
CA THR A 208 -2.44 -18.16 5.22
C THR A 208 -2.66 -16.65 5.36
N ALA A 209 -3.34 -16.02 4.40
CA ALA A 209 -3.59 -14.58 4.44
C ALA A 209 -4.41 -14.20 5.68
N ARG A 210 -5.41 -14.99 6.05
CA ARG A 210 -6.25 -14.79 7.24
C ARG A 210 -5.46 -14.89 8.54
N GLN A 211 -4.54 -15.85 8.68
CA GLN A 211 -3.71 -16.01 9.88
C GLN A 211 -2.81 -14.78 10.12
N TRP A 212 -2.35 -14.17 9.04
CA TRP A 212 -1.49 -12.99 9.07
C TRP A 212 -2.25 -11.66 8.89
N ALA A 213 -3.58 -11.72 8.79
CA ALA A 213 -4.43 -10.55 8.66
C ALA A 213 -4.59 -9.87 10.02
N ARG A 214 -4.32 -8.57 10.05
CA ARG A 214 -4.68 -7.70 11.17
C ARG A 214 -6.05 -7.08 10.90
N PRO A 215 -7.00 -7.18 11.83
CA PRO A 215 -8.29 -6.52 11.70
C PRO A 215 -8.17 -5.01 11.52
N VAL A 216 -9.16 -4.39 10.88
CA VAL A 216 -9.19 -2.93 10.66
C VAL A 216 -9.08 -2.13 11.96
N HIS A 217 -9.67 -2.60 13.06
CA HIS A 217 -9.59 -1.91 14.36
C HIS A 217 -8.15 -1.83 14.90
N THR A 218 -7.33 -2.86 14.69
CA THR A 218 -5.92 -2.86 15.11
C THR A 218 -5.12 -1.78 14.39
N GLU A 219 -5.40 -1.57 13.10
CA GLU A 219 -4.74 -0.51 12.32
C GLU A 219 -5.28 0.89 12.69
N LEU A 220 -6.54 1.01 13.15
CA LEU A 220 -7.08 2.25 13.71
C LEU A 220 -6.41 2.62 15.04
N ASP A 221 -6.13 1.66 15.91
CA ASP A 221 -5.39 1.89 17.16
C ASP A 221 -3.94 2.35 16.89
N ALA A 222 -3.31 1.75 15.87
CA ALA A 222 -2.00 2.17 15.40
C ALA A 222 -2.03 3.61 14.85
N LEU A 223 -3.05 3.95 14.05
CA LEU A 223 -3.28 5.30 13.55
C LEU A 223 -3.44 6.31 14.69
N ALA A 224 -4.26 6.01 15.69
CA ALA A 224 -4.47 6.87 16.85
C ALA A 224 -3.15 7.12 17.63
N THR A 225 -2.30 6.09 17.74
CA THR A 225 -0.97 6.21 18.34
C THR A 225 -0.05 7.08 17.50
N LEU A 226 -0.03 6.90 16.18
CA LEU A 226 0.78 7.70 15.26
C LEU A 226 0.38 9.18 15.28
N LYS A 227 -0.92 9.50 15.38
CA LYS A 227 -1.39 10.89 15.53
C LYS A 227 -0.84 11.56 16.79
N LYS A 228 -0.95 10.89 17.94
CA LYS A 228 -0.39 11.40 19.20
C LYS A 228 1.12 11.62 19.12
N LEU A 229 1.85 10.71 18.46
CA LEU A 229 3.29 10.86 18.26
C LEU A 229 3.62 12.03 17.34
N LEU A 230 2.87 12.19 16.26
CA LEU A 230 3.04 13.29 15.31
C LEU A 230 2.82 14.64 16.00
N GLU A 231 1.77 14.79 16.80
CA GLU A 231 1.51 16.01 17.58
C GLU A 231 2.65 16.34 18.53
N ARG A 232 3.20 15.35 19.24
CA ARG A 232 4.35 15.54 20.14
C ARG A 232 5.63 15.92 19.41
N GLN A 233 5.85 15.33 18.23
CA GLN A 233 7.02 15.60 17.39
C GLN A 233 6.92 16.95 16.69
N ASN A 234 5.71 17.44 16.43
CA ASN A 234 5.46 18.70 15.75
C ASN A 234 5.58 19.90 16.72
N THR A 235 6.70 19.97 17.44
CA THR A 235 7.01 21.06 18.37
C THR A 235 8.39 21.62 18.07
N PHE A 236 8.55 22.94 18.21
CA PHE A 236 9.87 23.58 18.10
C PHE A 236 10.72 23.48 19.37
N ARG A 237 10.25 22.73 20.38
CA ARG A 237 10.94 22.60 21.67
C ARG A 237 12.38 22.10 21.51
N PRO A 238 12.71 21.12 20.65
CA PRO A 238 14.11 20.71 20.44
C PRO A 238 14.98 21.82 19.83
N VAL A 239 14.43 22.63 18.93
CA VAL A 239 15.13 23.74 18.27
C VAL A 239 15.47 24.84 19.27
N PHE A 240 14.50 25.20 20.12
CA PHE A 240 14.66 26.26 21.12
C PHE A 240 15.11 25.76 22.50
N ALA A 241 15.40 24.46 22.65
CA ALA A 241 15.85 23.87 23.91
C ALA A 241 17.11 24.54 24.51
N PRO A 242 18.10 25.00 23.71
CA PRO A 242 19.23 25.75 24.25
C PRO A 242 18.81 27.11 24.85
N LEU A 243 17.94 27.87 24.16
CA LEU A 243 17.47 29.19 24.60
C LEU A 243 16.60 29.11 25.88
N LEU A 244 15.77 28.07 25.97
CA LEU A 244 14.95 27.82 27.15
C LEU A 244 15.77 27.41 28.39
N ARG A 245 16.99 26.87 28.18
CA ARG A 245 17.92 26.51 29.24
C ARG A 245 18.76 27.68 29.73
N SER A 246 19.09 28.63 28.86
CA SER A 246 19.85 29.83 29.22
C SER A 246 19.01 30.94 29.88
N ALA A 247 17.68 30.88 29.77
CA ALA A 247 16.76 31.81 30.41
C ALA A 247 16.37 31.42 31.86
N ARG A 248 17.02 30.40 32.41
CA ARG A 248 16.93 29.98 33.83
C ARG A 248 18.26 30.27 34.51
#